data_AF-A0A5B7DZE7-F1
#
_entry.id   AF-A0A5B7DZE7-F1
#
_cell.length_a   1.000
_cell.length_b   1.000
_cell.length_c   1.000
_cell.angle_alpha   90.00
_cell.angle_beta   90.00
_cell.angle_gamma   90.00
#
_symmetry.space_group_name_H-M   'P 1'
#
loop_
_entity.id
_entity.type
_entity.pdbx_description
1 polymer ?
#
loop_
_entity_poly.entity_id
_entity_poly.type
_entity_poly.pdbx_seq_one_letter_code
_entity_poly.pdbx_strand_id
1 'polypeptide(L)'
;MFRKRLWAEHTCGLSEKEKPLQDPSSLNAIRRIKELAHESWKCFLDGKPDEETKNHFLTYPLQVTEDGQVQPQRAMPNIPDFDLPVQGSKWSLPIVPVL
;
A
#
# COMPACT_ATOMS: atom_id res chain seq x y z
N MET A 1 13.76 14.59 11.64
CA MET A 1 13.26 15.53 10.61
C MET A 1 12.95 14.84 9.27
N PHE A 2 13.79 13.92 8.75
CA PHE A 2 13.54 13.25 7.47
C PHE A 2 12.28 12.37 7.41
N ARG A 3 12.08 11.42 8.34
CA ARG A 3 10.91 10.52 8.37
C ARG A 3 9.57 11.26 8.31
N LYS A 4 9.43 12.34 9.10
CA LYS A 4 8.20 13.14 9.15
C LYS A 4 7.92 13.86 7.82
N ARG A 5 8.97 14.32 7.13
CA ARG A 5 8.84 14.96 5.81
C ARG A 5 8.39 13.97 4.73
N LEU A 6 8.96 12.77 4.71
CA LEU A 6 8.49 11.71 3.80
C LEU A 6 7.02 11.35 4.07
N TRP A 7 6.64 11.25 5.34
CA TRP A 7 5.25 11.04 5.71
C TRP A 7 4.37 12.18 5.21
N ALA A 8 4.76 13.43 5.40
CA ALA A 8 4.03 14.58 4.88
C ALA A 8 3.88 14.52 3.36
N GLU A 9 4.94 14.19 2.62
CA GLU A 9 4.89 14.06 1.17
C GLU A 9 3.91 12.95 0.71
N HIS A 10 4.07 11.72 1.22
CA HIS A 10 3.24 10.58 0.82
C HIS A 10 1.79 10.68 1.32
N THR A 11 1.55 11.42 2.40
CA THR A 11 0.19 11.73 2.90
C THR A 11 -0.36 13.05 2.36
N CYS A 12 0.32 13.70 1.41
CA CYS A 12 0.05 15.06 0.92
C CYS A 12 -0.31 16.07 2.03
N GLY A 13 0.42 16.01 3.15
CA GLY A 13 0.30 16.91 4.30
C GLY A 13 -0.70 16.46 5.37
N LEU A 14 -1.45 15.36 5.18
CA LEU A 14 -2.38 14.88 6.21
C LEU A 14 -1.65 14.51 7.51
N SER A 15 -0.43 13.99 7.44
CA SER A 15 0.33 13.65 8.66
C SER A 15 0.72 14.85 9.53
N GLU A 16 0.69 16.07 8.99
CA GLU A 16 0.91 17.29 9.75
C GLU A 16 -0.40 17.82 10.37
N LYS A 17 -1.53 17.57 9.70
CA LYS A 17 -2.87 18.07 10.07
C LYS A 17 -3.60 17.15 11.03
N GLU A 18 -3.49 15.84 10.84
CA GLU A 18 -4.24 14.84 11.58
C GLU A 18 -3.48 14.38 12.82
N LYS A 19 -4.10 14.57 13.99
CA LYS A 19 -3.54 14.17 15.29
C LYS A 19 -3.09 12.69 15.34
N PRO A 20 -3.86 11.71 14.82
CA PRO A 20 -3.42 10.31 14.80
C PRO A 20 -2.08 10.08 14.11
N LEU A 21 -1.74 10.86 13.08
CA LEU A 21 -0.57 10.65 12.23
C LEU A 21 0.70 11.35 12.74
N GLN A 22 0.60 12.19 13.78
CA GLN A 22 1.75 12.90 14.36
C GLN A 22 2.73 11.96 15.11
N ASP A 23 2.21 10.84 15.62
CA ASP A 23 3.00 9.74 16.19
C ASP A 23 2.86 8.48 15.32
N PRO A 24 3.74 8.27 14.33
CA PRO A 24 3.66 7.14 13.40
C PRO A 24 3.91 5.79 14.07
N SER A 25 4.38 5.75 15.32
CA SER A 25 4.50 4.50 16.10
C SER A 25 3.21 4.11 16.81
N SER A 26 2.21 5.00 16.87
CA SER A 26 0.96 4.71 17.56
C SER A 26 0.07 3.79 16.74
N LEU A 27 -0.71 2.94 17.43
CA LEU A 27 -1.71 2.10 16.79
C LEU A 27 -2.75 2.92 16.01
N ASN A 28 -3.06 4.13 16.49
CA ASN A 28 -3.98 5.05 15.82
C ASN A 28 -3.42 5.54 14.49
N ALA A 29 -2.11 5.83 14.40
CA ALA A 29 -1.48 6.19 13.14
C ALA A 29 -1.58 5.06 12.12
N ILE A 30 -1.25 3.83 12.55
CA ILE A 30 -1.26 2.67 11.66
C ILE A 30 -2.67 2.37 11.15
N ARG A 31 -3.68 2.44 12.03
CA ARG A 31 -5.10 2.28 11.64
C ARG A 31 -5.53 3.36 10.64
N ARG A 32 -5.19 4.63 10.91
CA ARG A 32 -5.57 5.74 10.04
C ARG A 32 -4.90 5.67 8.67
N ILE A 33 -3.61 5.33 8.61
CA ILE A 33 -2.91 5.12 7.32
C ILE A 33 -3.55 3.95 6.55
N LYS A 34 -3.89 2.86 7.24
CA LYS A 34 -4.55 1.71 6.59
C LYS A 34 -5.92 2.09 6.01
N GLU A 35 -6.72 2.88 6.72
CA GLU A 35 -8.00 3.40 6.24
C GLU A 35 -7.81 4.25 4.97
N LEU A 36 -6.93 5.26 5.03
CA LEU A 36 -6.58 6.10 3.89
C LEU A 36 -6.14 5.26 2.67
N ALA A 37 -5.26 4.30 2.90
CA ALA A 37 -4.73 3.43 1.86
C ALA A 37 -5.77 2.47 1.27
N HIS A 38 -6.83 2.14 2.01
CA HIS A 38 -7.96 1.35 1.48
C HIS A 38 -8.94 2.22 0.70
N GLU A 39 -9.18 3.45 1.14
CA GLU A 39 -10.04 4.42 0.44
C GLU A 39 -9.42 4.81 -0.91
N SER A 40 -8.12 5.09 -0.94
CA SER A 40 -7.38 5.48 -2.16
C SER A 40 -7.38 4.41 -3.25
N TRP A 41 -7.59 3.13 -2.93
CA TRP A 41 -7.74 2.09 -3.95
C TRP A 41 -8.92 2.30 -4.89
N LYS A 42 -10.05 2.79 -4.35
CA LYS A 42 -11.22 3.06 -5.19
C LYS A 42 -10.90 4.17 -6.20
N CYS A 43 -10.31 5.25 -5.73
CA CYS A 43 -9.88 6.36 -6.58
C CYS A 43 -8.85 5.93 -7.63
N PHE A 44 -7.91 5.06 -7.25
CA PHE A 44 -6.90 4.52 -8.16
C PHE A 44 -7.53 3.70 -9.29
N LEU A 45 -8.46 2.80 -8.96
CA LEU A 45 -9.14 1.95 -9.96
C LEU A 45 -10.15 2.72 -10.82
N ASP A 46 -10.83 3.72 -10.24
CA ASP A 46 -11.82 4.54 -10.95
C ASP A 46 -11.16 5.57 -11.88
N GLY A 47 -9.83 5.73 -11.81
CA GLY A 47 -9.08 6.74 -12.58
C GLY A 47 -9.47 8.18 -12.24
N LYS A 48 -10.13 8.38 -11.10
CA LYS A 48 -10.64 9.67 -10.64
C LYS A 48 -9.96 10.02 -9.33
N PRO A 49 -8.85 10.79 -9.36
CA PRO A 49 -8.23 11.25 -8.15
C PRO A 49 -9.23 12.16 -7.41
N ASP A 50 -9.59 11.76 -6.20
CA ASP A 50 -10.39 12.58 -5.31
C ASP A 50 -9.50 13.68 -4.72
N GLU A 51 -10.00 14.91 -4.77
CA GLU A 51 -9.27 16.06 -4.26
C GLU A 51 -9.24 16.11 -2.73
N GLU A 52 -10.16 15.41 -2.05
CA GLU A 52 -10.22 15.36 -0.59
C GLU A 52 -9.32 14.25 0.00
N THR A 53 -9.17 13.12 -0.68
CA THR A 53 -8.29 12.00 -0.27
C THR A 53 -6.92 12.00 -0.95
N LYS A 54 -6.36 13.19 -1.23
CA LYS A 54 -5.00 13.35 -1.80
C LYS A 54 -3.97 12.68 -0.88
N ASN A 55 -3.55 11.46 -1.23
CA ASN A 55 -2.40 10.78 -0.69
C ASN A 55 -1.91 9.72 -1.70
N HIS A 56 -0.69 9.24 -1.52
CA HIS A 56 -0.07 8.25 -2.42
C HIS A 56 -0.06 6.83 -1.81
N PHE A 57 -0.76 6.60 -0.71
CA PHE A 57 -0.81 5.28 -0.09
C PHE A 57 -1.85 4.41 -0.77
N LEU A 58 -1.41 3.19 -1.11
CA LEU A 58 -2.27 2.10 -1.51
C LEU A 58 -1.88 0.90 -0.66
N THR A 59 -2.88 0.24 -0.07
CA THR A 59 -2.62 -1.00 0.67
C THR A 59 -2.17 -2.06 -0.32
N TYR A 60 -0.98 -2.63 -0.23
CA TYR A 60 -0.59 -3.65 -1.20
C TYR A 60 -1.67 -4.75 -1.30
N PRO A 61 -2.08 -5.21 -2.51
CA PRO A 61 -3.31 -6.01 -2.72
C PRO A 61 -3.15 -7.49 -2.29
N LEU A 62 -2.46 -7.71 -1.18
CA LEU A 62 -2.34 -8.98 -0.48
C LEU A 62 -3.08 -8.89 0.86
N GLN A 63 -3.61 -10.03 1.29
CA GLN A 63 -4.18 -10.20 2.62
C GLN A 63 -3.42 -11.28 3.37
N VAL A 64 -3.31 -11.09 4.68
CA VAL A 64 -2.79 -12.08 5.62
C VAL A 64 -3.99 -12.67 6.36
N THR A 65 -4.14 -13.98 6.30
CA THR A 65 -5.21 -14.70 6.99
C THR A 65 -4.93 -14.86 8.49
N GLU A 66 -5.91 -15.34 9.25
CA GLU A 66 -5.75 -15.63 10.69
C GLU A 66 -4.63 -16.65 10.98
N ASP A 67 -4.41 -17.59 10.06
CA ASP A 67 -3.33 -18.58 10.11
C ASP A 67 -2.00 -18.08 9.51
N GLY A 68 -1.92 -16.80 9.12
CA GLY A 68 -0.70 -16.15 8.65
C GLY A 68 -0.35 -16.41 7.17
N GLN A 69 -1.24 -17.03 6.39
CA GLN A 69 -1.04 -17.22 4.96
C GLN A 69 -1.18 -15.90 4.21
N VAL A 70 -0.28 -15.66 3.26
CA VAL A 70 -0.30 -14.48 2.40
C VAL A 70 -0.94 -14.86 1.07
N GLN A 71 -2.10 -14.27 0.78
CA GLN A 71 -2.87 -14.55 -0.44
C GLN A 71 -3.34 -13.26 -1.10
N PRO A 72 -3.72 -13.29 -2.39
CA PRO A 72 -4.25 -12.11 -3.06
C PRO A 72 -5.54 -11.67 -2.38
N GLN A 73 -5.79 -10.36 -2.34
CA GLN A 73 -7.11 -9.87 -1.98
C GLN A 73 -8.10 -10.32 -3.07
N ARG A 74 -9.25 -10.89 -2.68
CA ARG A 74 -10.20 -11.53 -3.61
C ARG A 74 -10.60 -10.64 -4.81
N ALA A 75 -10.70 -9.33 -4.62
CA ALA A 75 -11.06 -8.38 -5.67
C ALA A 75 -9.90 -7.95 -6.58
N MET A 76 -8.65 -8.27 -6.22
CA MET A 76 -7.44 -7.78 -6.90
C MET A 76 -6.37 -8.90 -7.00
N PRO A 77 -6.63 -9.98 -7.78
CA PRO A 77 -5.68 -11.07 -7.94
C PRO A 77 -4.46 -10.69 -8.79
N ASN A 78 -4.61 -9.69 -9.67
CA ASN A 78 -3.59 -9.20 -10.59
C ASN A 78 -3.28 -7.71 -10.33
N ILE A 79 -2.09 -7.29 -10.73
CA ILE A 79 -1.69 -5.87 -10.69
C ILE A 79 -2.60 -5.11 -11.68
N PRO A 80 -3.24 -3.99 -11.28
CA PRO A 80 -4.08 -3.22 -12.21
C PRO A 80 -3.34 -2.85 -13.49
N ASP A 81 -4.03 -2.90 -14.62
CA ASP A 81 -3.51 -2.69 -15.98
C ASP A 81 -2.50 -3.74 -16.48
N PHE A 82 -2.14 -4.74 -15.66
CA PHE A 82 -1.26 -5.83 -16.05
C PHE A 82 -1.92 -7.19 -15.78
N ASP A 83 -1.76 -8.16 -16.68
CA ASP A 83 -2.21 -9.54 -16.43
C ASP A 83 -1.18 -10.33 -15.62
N LEU A 84 -0.66 -9.71 -14.56
CA LEU A 84 0.41 -10.25 -13.70
C LEU A 84 -0.12 -10.52 -12.29
N PRO A 85 0.06 -11.74 -11.74
CA PRO A 85 -0.43 -12.07 -10.41
C PRO A 85 0.32 -11.29 -9.33
N VAL A 86 -0.41 -10.74 -8.35
CA VAL A 86 0.18 -9.92 -7.26
C VAL A 86 1.07 -10.73 -6.31
N GLN A 87 0.91 -12.05 -6.26
CA GLN A 87 1.80 -12.95 -5.52
C GLN A 87 3.12 -13.23 -6.26
N GLY A 88 3.24 -12.79 -7.51
CA GLY A 88 4.30 -13.21 -8.40
C GLY A 88 4.24 -14.70 -8.74
N SER A 89 5.31 -15.19 -9.35
CA SER A 89 5.49 -16.60 -9.65
C SER A 89 6.91 -17.03 -9.29
N LYS A 90 7.06 -18.23 -8.75
CA LYS A 90 8.38 -18.78 -8.48
C LYS A 90 9.06 -19.10 -9.81
N TRP A 91 10.10 -18.33 -10.12
CA TRP A 91 10.97 -18.61 -11.26
C TRP A 91 12.20 -19.39 -10.79
N SER A 92 12.56 -20.48 -11.47
CA SER A 92 13.84 -21.17 -11.26
C SER A 92 14.88 -20.66 -12.26
N LEU A 93 15.73 -19.72 -11.84
CA LEU A 93 16.87 -19.32 -12.67
C LEU A 93 17.92 -20.45 -12.59
N PRO A 94 18.40 -20.99 -13.72
CA PRO A 94 19.52 -21.92 -13.68
C PRO A 94 20.75 -21.18 -13.12
N ILE A 95 21.38 -21.74 -12.10
CA ILE A 95 22.68 -21.27 -11.63
C ILE A 95 23.66 -21.58 -12.77
N VAL A 96 24.02 -20.57 -13.56
CA VAL A 96 25.10 -20.71 -14.54
C VAL A 96 26.40 -20.53 -13.76
N PRO A 97 27.27 -21.56 -13.65
CA PRO A 97 28.57 -21.38 -13.01
C PRO A 97 29.36 -20.36 -13.83
N VAL A 98 29.82 -19.30 -13.18
CA VAL A 98 30.80 -18.39 -13.77
C VAL A 98 32.12 -19.16 -13.82
N LEU A 99 32.62 -19.44 -15.03
CA LEU A 99 33.96 -20.00 -15.28
C LEU A 99 35.04 -18.97 -14.96
#